data_AF-A0A7Z0IYR5-F1
#
_entry.id   AF-A0A7Z0IYR5-F1
#
_cell.length_a   1.000
_cell.length_b   1.000
_cell.length_c   1.000
_cell.angle_alpha   90.00
_cell.angle_beta   90.00
_cell.angle_gamma   90.00
#
_symmetry.space_group_name_H-M   'P 1'
#
loop_
_entity.id
_entity.type
_entity.pdbx_description
1 polymer ?
#
loop_
_entity_poly.entity_id
_entity_poly.type
_entity_poly.pdbx_seq_one_letter_code
_entity_poly.pdbx_strand_id
1 'polypeptide(L)'
;MSVELDATTYVHAKPTTAHFYILPAVLDALESHFAGSAKNDVFDLGCGTGGAAAALAEKGYYVVGVDPSSDGIAKANINYPELPLNVGSAYDDLSREYGTFNAVISLEVVEHV
;
A
#
# COMPACT_ATOMS: atom_id res chain seq x y z
N MET A 1 -27.35 15.37 9.19
CA MET A 1 -25.95 15.29 9.66
C MET A 1 -25.26 14.36 8.70
N SER A 2 -24.59 14.93 7.70
CA SER A 2 -23.83 14.18 6.70
C SER A 2 -22.66 13.54 7.44
N VAL A 3 -22.54 12.21 7.37
CA VAL A 3 -21.30 11.54 7.78
C VAL A 3 -20.31 11.85 6.68
N GLU A 4 -19.30 12.68 6.97
CA GLU A 4 -18.13 12.76 6.11
C GLU A 4 -17.44 11.40 6.18
N LEU A 5 -17.45 10.67 5.07
CA LEU A 5 -16.68 9.44 4.90
C LEU A 5 -15.23 9.86 4.71
N ASP A 6 -14.50 10.06 5.80
CA ASP A 6 -13.05 10.19 5.73
C ASP A 6 -12.40 8.80 5.67
N ALA A 7 -11.25 8.71 5.00
CA ALA A 7 -10.53 7.44 4.89
C ALA A 7 -10.02 6.92 6.26
N THR A 8 -9.97 7.77 7.30
CA THR A 8 -9.48 7.39 8.64
C THR A 8 -10.48 6.51 9.41
N THR A 9 -11.77 6.62 9.09
CA THR A 9 -12.86 5.84 9.70
C THR A 9 -13.26 4.61 8.87
N TYR A 10 -12.58 4.37 7.75
CA TYR A 10 -12.86 3.24 6.87
C TYR A 10 -12.53 1.90 7.56
N VAL A 11 -13.52 1.01 7.63
CA VAL A 11 -13.37 -0.34 8.19
C VAL A 11 -13.15 -1.33 7.06
N HIS A 12 -11.98 -1.96 7.03
CA HIS A 12 -11.66 -2.90 5.97
C HIS A 12 -12.42 -4.22 6.14
N ALA A 13 -13.14 -4.63 5.09
CA ALA A 13 -13.69 -5.98 4.96
C ALA A 13 -12.62 -6.97 4.46
N LYS A 14 -13.02 -8.23 4.19
CA LYS A 14 -12.11 -9.26 3.63
C LYS A 14 -11.42 -8.75 2.35
N PRO A 15 -10.19 -9.23 2.05
CA PRO A 15 -9.45 -8.82 0.85
C PRO A 15 -10.32 -8.91 -0.41
N THR A 16 -10.32 -7.85 -1.20
CA THR A 16 -11.09 -7.76 -2.45
C THR A 16 -10.48 -8.71 -3.49
N THR A 17 -11.34 -9.26 -4.35
CA THR A 17 -10.92 -10.05 -5.52
C THR A 17 -10.18 -9.22 -6.58
N ALA A 18 -10.06 -7.90 -6.40
CA ALA A 18 -9.45 -7.00 -7.36
C ALA A 18 -7.97 -7.25 -7.61
N HIS A 19 -7.26 -7.70 -6.56
CA HIS A 19 -5.86 -8.09 -6.64
C HIS A 19 -5.59 -9.15 -7.72
N PHE A 20 -6.56 -10.02 -8.04
CA PHE A 20 -6.40 -11.04 -9.07
C PHE A 20 -6.19 -10.48 -10.48
N TYR A 21 -6.78 -9.33 -10.82
CA TYR A 21 -6.61 -8.73 -12.16
C TYR A 21 -5.69 -7.53 -12.18
N ILE A 22 -5.49 -6.83 -11.04
CA ILE A 22 -4.61 -5.66 -10.97
C ILE A 22 -3.14 -6.06 -10.83
N LEU A 23 -2.83 -7.01 -9.93
CA LEU A 23 -1.45 -7.32 -9.58
C LEU A 23 -0.58 -7.83 -10.74
N PRO A 24 -1.08 -8.64 -11.68
CA PRO A 24 -0.26 -9.05 -12.83
C PRO A 24 0.24 -7.84 -13.64
N ALA A 25 -0.61 -6.85 -13.90
CA ALA A 25 -0.22 -5.65 -14.64
C ALA A 25 0.74 -4.75 -13.85
N VAL A 26 0.56 -4.68 -12.52
CA VAL A 26 1.50 -3.95 -11.64
C VAL A 26 2.88 -4.61 -11.67
N LEU A 27 2.93 -5.93 -11.55
CA LEU A 27 4.19 -6.68 -11.61
C LEU A 27 4.88 -6.50 -12.97
N ASP A 28 4.16 -6.66 -14.09
CA ASP A 28 4.70 -6.46 -15.43
C ASP A 28 5.29 -5.04 -15.59
N ALA A 29 4.61 -4.03 -15.06
CA ALA A 29 5.08 -2.64 -15.09
C ALA A 29 6.36 -2.46 -14.25
N LEU A 30 6.40 -2.98 -13.03
CA LEU A 30 7.57 -2.88 -12.15
C LEU A 30 8.78 -3.61 -12.75
N GLU A 31 8.61 -4.86 -13.18
CA GLU A 31 9.67 -5.71 -13.74
C GLU A 31 10.27 -5.12 -15.03
N SER A 32 9.47 -4.36 -15.78
CA SER A 32 9.94 -3.65 -16.99
C SER A 32 10.84 -2.44 -16.68
N HIS A 33 10.87 -1.96 -15.43
CA HIS A 33 11.59 -0.74 -15.05
C HIS A 33 12.76 -1.01 -14.10
N PHE A 34 12.63 -1.94 -13.16
CA PHE A 34 13.72 -2.29 -12.25
C PHE A 34 13.55 -3.69 -11.65
N ALA A 35 14.67 -4.32 -11.30
CA ALA A 35 14.66 -5.57 -10.56
C ALA A 35 14.56 -5.25 -9.06
N GLY A 36 13.64 -5.91 -8.35
CA GLY A 36 13.55 -5.82 -6.88
C GLY A 36 14.81 -6.36 -6.21
N SER A 37 15.24 -5.72 -5.13
CA SER A 37 16.33 -6.15 -4.20
C SER A 37 16.86 -4.99 -3.34
N ALA A 38 16.36 -3.76 -3.53
CA ALA A 38 16.81 -2.59 -2.82
C ALA A 38 15.79 -2.14 -1.77
N LYS A 39 16.24 -1.50 -0.68
CA LYS A 39 15.36 -0.98 0.38
C LYS A 39 14.43 0.16 -0.07
N ASN A 40 14.49 0.58 -1.32
CA ASN A 40 13.73 1.69 -1.87
C ASN A 40 12.97 1.27 -3.14
N ASP A 41 12.56 0.01 -3.23
CA ASP A 41 11.87 -0.53 -4.41
C ASP A 41 10.48 0.11 -4.60
N VAL A 42 9.53 -0.15 -3.69
CA VAL A 42 8.13 0.28 -3.86
C VAL A 42 7.59 0.95 -2.61
N PHE A 43 6.89 2.07 -2.81
CA PHE A 43 6.02 2.68 -1.81
C PHE A 43 4.54 2.47 -2.17
N ASP A 44 3.77 1.84 -1.30
CA ASP A 44 2.33 1.58 -1.47
C ASP A 44 1.49 2.63 -0.73
N LEU A 45 0.97 3.62 -1.48
CA LEU A 45 0.18 4.72 -0.94
C LEU A 45 -1.31 4.36 -0.94
N GLY A 46 -1.85 4.16 0.26
CA GLY A 46 -3.17 3.56 0.50
C GLY A 46 -3.10 2.04 0.57
N CYS A 47 -2.15 1.51 1.35
CA CYS A 47 -1.85 0.07 1.37
C CYS A 47 -2.95 -0.79 2.03
N GLY A 48 -3.94 -0.17 2.68
CA GLY A 48 -5.06 -0.83 3.35
C GLY A 48 -4.61 -1.95 4.29
N THR A 49 -5.14 -3.16 4.09
CA THR A 49 -4.77 -4.35 4.89
C THR A 49 -3.49 -5.04 4.42
N GLY A 50 -2.70 -4.45 3.52
CA GLY A 50 -1.39 -4.94 3.09
C GLY A 50 -1.37 -6.01 2.00
N GLY A 51 -2.50 -6.28 1.32
CA GLY A 51 -2.60 -7.38 0.35
C GLY A 51 -1.67 -7.23 -0.86
N ALA A 52 -1.64 -6.04 -1.47
CA ALA A 52 -0.74 -5.73 -2.58
C ALA A 52 0.73 -5.73 -2.13
N ALA A 53 1.04 -5.07 -1.01
CA ALA A 53 2.38 -5.05 -0.43
C ALA A 53 2.93 -6.46 -0.17
N ALA A 54 2.13 -7.36 0.39
CA ALA A 54 2.51 -8.76 0.62
C ALA A 54 2.79 -9.51 -0.68
N ALA A 55 1.91 -9.39 -1.68
CA ALA A 55 2.10 -10.04 -2.97
C ALA A 55 3.37 -9.56 -3.69
N LEU A 56 3.70 -8.27 -3.59
CA LEU A 56 4.94 -7.72 -4.12
C LEU A 56 6.17 -8.17 -3.32
N ALA A 57 6.07 -8.26 -2.00
CA ALA A 57 7.13 -8.78 -1.14
C ALA A 57 7.45 -10.25 -1.45
N GLU A 58 6.44 -11.09 -1.71
CA GLU A 58 6.61 -12.48 -2.16
C GLU A 58 7.36 -12.60 -3.50
N LYS A 59 7.32 -11.53 -4.33
CA LYS A 59 8.06 -11.43 -5.59
C LYS A 59 9.47 -10.84 -5.43
N GLY A 60 9.88 -10.53 -4.20
CA GLY A 60 11.23 -10.06 -3.88
C GLY A 60 11.41 -8.55 -3.85
N TYR A 61 10.32 -7.77 -3.96
CA TYR A 61 10.38 -6.31 -3.78
C TYR A 61 10.42 -5.95 -2.30
N TYR A 62 11.20 -4.93 -1.93
CA TYR A 62 11.04 -4.28 -0.63
C TYR A 62 9.91 -3.25 -0.70
N VAL A 63 8.84 -3.48 0.06
CA VAL A 63 7.65 -2.60 0.05
C VAL A 63 7.49 -1.91 1.39
N VAL A 64 7.36 -0.59 1.34
CA VAL A 64 6.89 0.25 2.45
C VAL A 64 5.50 0.76 2.09
N GLY A 65 4.59 0.86 3.05
CA GLY A 65 3.24 1.33 2.76
C GLY A 65 2.67 2.19 3.86
N VAL A 66 1.78 3.10 3.47
CA VAL A 66 0.97 3.87 4.41
C VAL A 66 -0.50 3.85 4.04
N ASP A 67 -1.35 3.91 5.06
CA ASP A 67 -2.80 4.08 4.90
C ASP A 67 -3.35 4.96 6.04
N PRO A 68 -4.29 5.88 5.78
CA PRO A 68 -4.90 6.70 6.83
C PRO A 68 -5.79 5.89 7.78
N SER A 69 -6.27 4.70 7.37
CA SER A 69 -7.09 3.82 8.22
C SER A 69 -6.23 3.08 9.24
N SER A 70 -6.38 3.48 10.51
CA SER A 70 -5.77 2.76 11.64
C SER A 70 -6.28 1.31 11.77
N ASP A 71 -7.54 1.04 11.38
CA ASP A 71 -8.10 -0.32 11.33
C ASP A 71 -7.43 -1.17 10.23
N GLY A 72 -7.23 -0.58 9.05
CA GLY A 72 -6.52 -1.21 7.94
C GLY A 72 -5.11 -1.63 8.33
N ILE A 73 -4.36 -0.68 8.88
CA ILE A 73 -2.97 -0.91 9.33
C ILE A 73 -2.90 -1.90 10.50
N ALA A 74 -3.84 -1.86 11.44
CA ALA A 74 -3.90 -2.85 12.52
C ALA A 74 -4.07 -4.28 11.97
N LYS A 75 -4.94 -4.47 10.98
CA LYS A 75 -5.13 -5.76 10.30
C LYS A 75 -3.90 -6.15 9.47
N ALA A 76 -3.30 -5.19 8.77
CA ALA A 76 -2.09 -5.39 7.99
C ALA A 76 -0.94 -5.92 8.87
N ASN A 77 -0.71 -5.28 10.01
CA ASN A 77 0.35 -5.67 10.96
C ASN A 77 0.08 -7.01 11.67
N ILE A 78 -1.17 -7.46 11.73
CA ILE A 78 -1.52 -8.82 12.19
C ILE A 78 -1.18 -9.85 11.10
N ASN A 79 -1.54 -9.55 9.85
CA ASN A 79 -1.40 -10.49 8.73
C ASN A 79 0.04 -10.59 8.20
N TYR A 80 0.78 -9.49 8.24
CA TYR A 80 2.10 -9.31 7.62
C TYR A 80 3.06 -8.55 8.57
N PRO A 81 3.36 -9.09 9.76
CA PRO A 81 4.12 -8.39 10.81
C PRO A 81 5.56 -8.01 10.40
N GLU A 82 6.08 -8.62 9.33
CA GLU A 82 7.39 -8.33 8.76
C GLU A 82 7.41 -7.14 7.79
N LEU A 83 6.24 -6.68 7.31
CA LEU A 83 6.15 -5.58 6.35
C LEU A 83 6.08 -4.23 7.07
N PRO A 84 6.83 -3.21 6.63
CA PRO A 84 6.79 -1.86 7.21
C PRO A 84 5.56 -1.08 6.74
N LEU A 85 4.38 -1.43 7.27
CA LEU A 85 3.10 -0.80 6.98
C LEU A 85 2.65 0.08 8.15
N ASN A 86 2.44 1.37 7.88
CA ASN A 86 2.24 2.38 8.92
C ASN A 86 0.99 3.25 8.67
N VAL A 87 0.46 3.84 9.73
CA VAL A 87 -0.59 4.85 9.58
C VAL A 87 0.04 6.12 9.01
N GLY A 88 -0.52 6.64 7.91
CA GLY A 88 -0.03 7.85 7.26
C GLY A 88 -0.94 8.29 6.12
N SER A 89 -0.87 9.56 5.75
CA SER A 89 -1.70 10.17 4.72
C SER A 89 -0.88 10.69 3.54
N ALA A 90 -1.48 10.71 2.35
CA ALA A 90 -0.90 11.38 1.19
C ALA A 90 -0.66 12.89 1.41
N TYR A 91 -1.30 13.49 2.42
CA TYR A 91 -1.11 14.89 2.80
C TYR A 91 0.12 15.13 3.69
N ASP A 92 0.76 14.07 4.19
CA ASP A 92 1.96 14.16 5.01
C ASP A 92 3.22 14.37 4.14
N ASP A 93 4.33 14.81 4.77
CA ASP A 93 5.64 14.88 4.09
C ASP A 93 6.33 13.50 4.05
N LEU A 94 5.70 12.58 3.32
CA LEU A 94 6.15 11.19 3.21
C LEU A 94 7.56 11.08 2.62
N SER A 95 7.95 12.02 1.76
CA SER A 95 9.28 12.04 1.16
C SER A 95 10.38 12.32 2.19
N ARG A 96 10.10 13.16 3.18
CA ARG A 96 11.02 13.46 4.27
C ARG A 96 11.13 12.32 5.27
N GLU A 97 10.03 11.59 5.50
CA GLU A 97 9.98 10.50 6.48
C GLU A 97 10.54 9.18 5.91
N TYR A 98 10.12 8.81 4.70
CA TYR A 98 10.42 7.51 4.10
C TYR A 98 11.47 7.57 2.98
N GLY A 99 11.81 8.77 2.51
CA GLY A 99 12.73 8.96 1.38
C GLY A 99 12.04 8.81 0.03
N THR A 100 12.83 8.47 -0.99
CA THR A 100 12.37 8.30 -2.39
C THR A 100 12.45 6.84 -2.82
N PHE A 101 11.49 6.41 -3.63
CA PHE A 101 11.37 5.04 -4.10
C PHE A 101 11.48 4.95 -5.63
N ASN A 102 11.87 3.78 -6.14
CA ASN A 102 11.92 3.50 -7.57
C ASN A 102 10.52 3.52 -8.19
N ALA A 103 9.51 3.10 -7.42
CA ALA A 103 8.10 3.22 -7.77
C ALA A 103 7.23 3.62 -6.57
N VAL A 104 6.16 4.36 -6.86
CA VAL A 104 5.03 4.55 -5.95
C VAL A 104 3.81 3.94 -6.62
N ILE A 105 3.10 3.07 -5.92
CA ILE A 105 1.83 2.50 -6.36
C ILE A 105 0.71 3.07 -5.50
N SER A 106 -0.49 3.15 -6.07
CA SER A 106 -1.71 3.50 -5.36
C SER A 106 -2.86 2.79 -6.06
N LEU A 107 -3.36 1.72 -5.43
CA LEU A 107 -4.28 0.78 -6.04
C LEU A 107 -5.65 0.89 -5.36
N GLU A 108 -6.70 1.09 -6.15
CA GLU A 108 -8.08 1.27 -5.64
C GLU A 108 -8.27 2.49 -4.71
N VAL A 109 -7.46 3.54 -4.90
CA VAL A 109 -7.45 4.75 -4.01
C VAL A 109 -8.14 5.97 -4.62
N VAL A 110 -8.20 6.09 -5.96
CA VAL A 110 -8.58 7.34 -6.64
C VAL A 110 -10.06 7.71 -6.46
N GLU A 111 -10.89 6.80 -5.95
CA GLU A 111 -12.33 7.04 -5.72
C GLU A 111 -12.67 7.68 -4.36
N HIS A 112 -11.68 7.88 -3.47
CA HIS A 112 -11.89 8.37 -2.10
C HIS A 112 -11.15 9.69 -1.77
N VAL A 113 -10.56 10.34 -2.78
CA VAL A 113 -9.87 11.65 -2.65
C VAL A 113 -10.81 12.83 -2.90
#